data_AF-A0A524QVL5-F1
#
_entry.id   AF-A0A524QVL5-F1
#
_cell.length_a   1.000
_cell.length_b   1.000
_cell.length_c   1.000
_cell.angle_alpha   90.00
_cell.angle_beta   90.00
_cell.angle_gamma   90.00
#
_symmetry.space_group_name_H-M   'P 1'
#
loop_
_entity.id
_entity.type
_entity.pdbx_description
1 polymer ?
#
loop_
_entity_poly.entity_id
_entity_poly.type
_entity_poly.pdbx_seq_one_letter_code
_entity_poly.pdbx_strand_id
1 'polypeptide(L)' 'MSLEGRLRRLEEIVGQLETQDLELDRALAIFEEGVVHVREAERALAAAELRVEELLGDGDTLSTRPLGVGEE' A
#
# COMPACT_ATOMS: atom_id res chain seq x y z
N MET A 1 0.47 -6.97 9.37
CA MET A 1 -0.80 -6.28 9.70
C MET A 1 -1.56 -6.04 8.40
N SER A 2 -2.89 -6.17 8.39
CA SER A 2 -3.71 -5.84 7.21
C SER A 2 -3.80 -4.32 6.99
N LEU A 3 -4.19 -3.88 5.80
CA LEU A 3 -4.46 -2.46 5.50
C LEU A 3 -5.48 -1.88 6.48
N GLU A 4 -6.61 -2.54 6.66
CA GLU A 4 -7.65 -2.12 7.61
C GLU A 4 -7.12 -2.03 9.06
N GLY A 5 -6.24 -2.94 9.46
CA GLY A 5 -5.58 -2.87 10.76
C GLY A 5 -4.71 -1.61 10.89
N ARG A 6 -3.94 -1.27 9.86
CA ARG A 6 -3.11 -0.05 9.85
C ARG A 6 -3.95 1.21 9.89
N LEU A 7 -5.06 1.25 9.17
CA LEU A 7 -5.99 2.38 9.17
C LEU A 7 -6.61 2.59 10.56
N ARG A 8 -7.10 1.52 11.19
CA ARG A 8 -7.59 1.59 12.59
C ARG A 8 -6.51 2.13 13.54
N ARG A 9 -5.28 1.65 13.40
CA ARG A 9 -4.19 2.12 14.26
C ARG A 9 -3.85 3.60 14.03
N LEU A 10 -3.93 4.07 12.79
CA LEU A 10 -3.76 5.49 12.48
C LEU A 10 -4.86 6.34 13.12
N GLU A 11 -6.13 5.89 13.09
CA GLU A 11 -7.24 6.57 13.78
C GLU A 11 -6.99 6.67 15.29
N GLU A 12 -6.53 5.59 15.92
CA GLU A 12 -6.14 5.58 17.34
C GLU A 12 -4.98 6.53 17.65
N ILE A 13 -4.00 6.65 16.75
CA ILE A 13 -2.86 7.56 16.91
C ILE A 13 -3.34 9.01 16.81
N VAL A 14 -4.19 9.33 15.85
CA VAL A 14 -4.79 10.67 15.71
C VAL A 14 -5.57 11.03 16.98
N GLY A 15 -6.44 10.13 17.47
CA GLY A 15 -7.18 10.38 18.71
C GLY A 15 -6.30 10.60 19.93
N GLN A 16 -5.14 9.90 20.02
CA GLN A 16 -4.16 10.16 21.08
C GLN A 16 -3.49 11.53 20.92
N LEU A 17 -3.09 11.92 19.69
CA LEU A 17 -2.45 13.20 19.41
C LEU A 17 -3.36 14.41 19.66
N GLU A 18 -4.68 14.24 19.60
CA GLU A 18 -5.66 15.30 19.90
C GLU A 18 -5.88 15.52 21.42
N THR A 19 -5.27 14.70 22.28
CA THR A 19 -5.39 14.84 23.74
C THR A 19 -4.56 16.03 24.25
N GLN A 20 -5.18 16.90 25.06
CA GLN A 20 -4.57 18.16 25.52
C GLN A 20 -3.34 18.00 26.44
N ASP A 21 -3.24 16.88 27.19
CA ASP A 21 -2.17 16.62 28.17
C ASP A 21 -1.15 15.58 27.68
N LEU A 22 -0.89 15.52 26.37
CA LEU A 22 0.10 14.59 25.84
C LEU A 22 1.52 15.16 25.97
N GLU A 23 2.36 14.49 26.77
CA GLU A 23 3.78 14.79 26.90
C GLU A 23 4.49 14.75 25.52
N LEU A 24 5.40 15.70 25.27
CA LEU A 24 6.06 15.88 23.97
C LEU A 24 6.78 14.62 23.48
N ASP A 25 7.57 13.97 24.35
CA ASP A 25 8.29 12.75 23.99
C ASP A 25 7.33 11.62 23.60
N ARG A 26 6.17 11.58 24.26
CA ARG A 26 5.13 10.61 23.93
C ARG A 26 4.46 10.95 22.60
N ALA A 27 4.19 12.23 22.34
CA ALA A 27 3.64 12.70 21.07
C ALA A 27 4.57 12.36 19.89
N LEU A 28 5.87 12.58 20.04
CA LEU A 28 6.87 12.22 19.04
C LEU A 28 6.89 10.72 18.77
N ALA A 29 6.90 9.89 19.83
CA ALA A 29 6.92 8.44 19.68
C ALA A 29 5.69 7.89 18.93
N ILE A 30 4.48 8.38 19.24
CA ILE A 30 3.27 7.91 18.54
C ILE A 30 3.14 8.50 17.13
N PHE A 31 3.69 9.69 16.89
CA PHE A 31 3.77 10.27 15.54
C PHE A 31 4.70 9.44 14.65
N GLU A 32 5.89 9.07 15.13
CA GLU A 32 6.81 8.19 14.42
C GLU A 32 6.16 6.83 14.10
N GLU A 33 5.40 6.27 15.04
CA GLU A 33 4.60 5.07 14.81
C GLU A 33 3.61 5.28 13.65
N GLY A 34 2.90 6.42 13.64
CA GLY A 34 1.97 6.79 12.58
C GLY A 34 2.63 6.85 11.21
N VAL A 35 3.82 7.46 11.11
CA VAL A 35 4.59 7.53 9.86
C VAL A 35 4.91 6.13 9.32
N VAL A 36 5.26 5.18 10.18
CA VAL A 36 5.50 3.79 9.77
C VAL A 36 4.21 3.16 9.22
N HIS A 37 3.07 3.34 9.87
CA HIS A 37 1.79 2.79 9.40
C HIS A 37 1.36 3.37 8.05
N VAL A 38 1.53 4.68 7.84
CA VAL A 38 1.25 5.34 6.54
C VAL A 38 2.09 4.72 5.43
N ARG A 39 3.42 4.68 5.59
CA ARG A 39 4.35 4.12 4.58
C ARG A 39 4.00 2.68 4.22
N GLU A 40 3.61 1.90 5.20
CA GLU A 40 3.27 0.51 4.99
C GLU A 40 1.88 0.33 4.35
N ALA A 41 0.94 1.22 4.62
CA ALA A 41 -0.36 1.25 3.93
C ALA A 41 -0.17 1.61 2.44
N GLU A 42 0.66 2.61 2.14
CA GLU A 42 1.04 2.98 0.78
C GLU A 42 1.67 1.80 0.02
N ARG A 43 2.60 1.07 0.66
CA ARG A 43 3.20 -0.15 0.07
C ARG A 43 2.15 -1.23 -0.23
N ALA A 44 1.21 -1.45 0.69
CA ALA A 44 0.15 -2.43 0.50
C ALA A 44 -0.78 -2.04 -0.65
N LEU A 45 -1.10 -0.75 -0.77
CA LEU A 45 -1.91 -0.22 -1.88
C LEU A 45 -1.18 -0.35 -3.22
N ALA A 46 0.09 0.05 -3.30
CA ALA A 46 0.89 -0.09 -4.53
C ALA A 46 0.98 -1.54 -5.00
N ALA A 47 1.15 -2.50 -4.08
CA ALA A 47 1.15 -3.93 -4.42
C ALA A 47 -0.22 -4.40 -4.93
N ALA A 48 -1.31 -3.90 -4.35
CA ALA A 48 -2.66 -4.22 -4.81
C ALA A 48 -2.96 -3.62 -6.19
N GLU A 49 -2.53 -2.38 -6.44
CA GLU A 49 -2.66 -1.68 -7.71
C GLU A 49 -1.93 -2.43 -8.83
N LEU A 50 -0.65 -2.79 -8.62
CA LEU A 50 0.12 -3.60 -9.57
C LEU A 50 -0.60 -4.93 -9.89
N ARG A 51 -1.17 -5.58 -8.87
CA ARG A 51 -1.89 -6.83 -9.07
C ARG A 51 -3.18 -6.64 -9.87
N VAL A 52 -3.86 -5.51 -9.70
CA VAL A 52 -5.03 -5.15 -10.51
C VAL A 52 -4.61 -4.88 -11.96
N GLU A 53 -3.53 -4.15 -12.19
CA GLU A 53 -2.98 -3.91 -13.54
C GLU A 53 -2.62 -5.22 -14.25
N GLU A 54 -1.92 -6.15 -13.57
CA GLU A 54 -1.61 -7.47 -14.11
C GLU A 54 -2.86 -8.28 -14.51
N LEU A 55 -3.93 -8.17 -13.72
CA LEU A 55 -5.18 -8.91 -13.94
C LEU A 55 -6.04 -8.29 -15.04
N LEU A 56 -6.04 -6.96 -15.13
CA LEU A 56 -6.71 -6.26 -16.23
C LEU A 56 -5.97 -6.50 -17.55
N GLY A 57 -4.66 -6.80 -17.47
CA GLY A 57 -3.77 -6.91 -18.61
C GLY A 57 -3.62 -5.56 -19.30
N ASP A 58 -2.47 -5.32 -19.92
CA ASP A 58 -2.47 -4.35 -21.03
C ASP A 58 -3.56 -4.82 -21.99
N GLY A 59 -4.65 -4.06 -22.10
CA GLY A 59 -5.77 -4.35 -23.00
C GLY A 59 -5.38 -4.31 -24.49
N ASP A 60 -4.10 -4.52 -24.84
CA ASP A 60 -3.60 -4.42 -26.20
C ASP A 60 -2.36 -5.27 -26.57
N THR A 61 -1.80 -6.14 -25.69
CA THR A 61 -0.71 -7.03 -26.14
C THR A 61 -1.24 -8.36 -26.70
N LEU A 62 -1.65 -8.28 -27.97
CA LEU A 62 -1.67 -9.41 -28.89
C LEU A 62 -0.30 -10.12 -28.88
N SER A 63 -0.21 -11.25 -28.20
CA SER A 63 0.94 -12.15 -28.32
C SER A 63 0.91 -12.86 -29.68
N THR A 64 1.58 -12.29 -30.69
CA THR A 64 1.96 -13.05 -31.89
C THR A 64 3.22 -13.85 -31.58
N ARG A 65 3.06 -15.17 -31.48
CA ARG A 65 4.19 -16.10 -31.50
C ARG A 65 4.62 -16.26 -32.95
N PRO A 66 5.92 -16.42 -33.27
CA PRO A 66 6.34 -16.70 -34.64
C PRO A 66 5.62 -17.96 -35.11
N LEU A 67 4.86 -17.85 -36.20
CA LEU A 67 4.45 -19.01 -36.97
C LEU A 67 5.76 -19.62 -37.49
N GLY A 68 6.13 -20.78 -36.94
CA GLY A 68 7.25 -21.55 -37.46
C GLY A 68 7.05 -21.69 -38.96
N VAL A 69 7.95 -21.10 -39.72
CA VAL A 69 8.00 -21.29 -41.17
C VAL A 69 8.27 -22.77 -41.35
N GLY A 70 7.24 -23.52 -41.75
CA GLY A 70 7.43 -24.88 -42.24
C GLY A 70 8.27 -24.77 -43.49
N GLU A 71 9.54 -25.16 -43.39
CA GLU A 71 10.32 -25.58 -44.53
C GLU A 71 9.72 -26.92 -44.99
N GLU A 72 9.00 -26.89 -46.12
CA GLU A 72 9.02 -27.91 -47.20
C GLU A 72 8.22 -27.40 -48.41
#